data_AF-A0A7Y8L2J8-F1
#
_entry.id   AF-A0A7Y8L2J8-F1
#
_cell.length_a   1.000
_cell.length_b   1.000
_cell.length_c   1.000
_cell.angle_alpha   90.00
_cell.angle_beta   90.00
_cell.angle_gamma   90.00
#
_symmetry.space_group_name_H-M   'P 1'
#
loop_
_entity.id
_entity.type
_entity.pdbx_description
1 polymer ?
#
loop_
_entity_poly.entity_id
_entity_poly.type
_entity_poly.pdbx_seq_one_letter_code
_entity_poly.pdbx_strand_id
1 'polypeptide(L)' 'MKPSELKDMTVEELSDKEQELRRELFNLRFQQATGEIQNPMRIRTVKRDIARILTIKTEKLKAKG' A
#
# COMPACT_ATOMS: atom_id res chain seq x y z
N MET A 1 -6.23 -0.39 -5.34
CA MET A 1 -6.10 -1.81 -5.74
C MET A 1 -7.41 -2.58 -5.65
N LYS A 2 -7.58 -3.61 -6.48
CA LYS A 2 -8.60 -4.65 -6.25
C LYS A 2 -8.05 -5.73 -5.31
N PRO A 3 -8.84 -6.25 -4.36
CA PRO A 3 -8.40 -7.31 -3.46
C PRO A 3 -8.01 -8.62 -4.17
N SER A 4 -8.60 -8.89 -5.34
CA SER A 4 -8.28 -10.08 -6.14
C SER A 4 -6.83 -10.09 -6.62
N GLU A 5 -6.36 -8.96 -7.17
CA GLU A 5 -4.99 -8.81 -7.67
C GLU A 5 -3.95 -9.03 -6.57
N LEU A 6 -4.24 -8.57 -5.35
CA LEU A 6 -3.36 -8.74 -4.19
C LEU A 6 -3.34 -10.17 -3.66
N LYS A 7 -4.40 -10.96 -3.87
CA LYS A 7 -4.44 -12.37 -3.45
C LYS A 7 -3.59 -13.27 -4.34
N ASP A 8 -3.39 -12.89 -5.60
CA ASP A 8 -2.59 -13.67 -6.55
C ASP A 8 -1.07 -13.45 -6.33
N MET A 9 -0.67 -12.35 -5.68
CA MET A 9 0.74 -12.02 -5.41
C MET A 9 1.37 -12.91 -4.32
N THR A 10 2.68 -13.13 -4.40
CA THR A 10 3.44 -13.81 -3.33
C THR A 10 3.63 -12.90 -2.11
N VAL A 11 4.12 -13.47 -1.00
CA VAL A 11 4.42 -12.69 0.21
C VAL A 11 5.58 -11.72 -0.02
N GLU A 12 6.59 -12.09 -0.82
CA GLU A 12 7.66 -11.17 -1.22
C GLU A 12 7.11 -10.03 -2.08
N GLU A 13 6.33 -10.34 -3.11
CA GLU A 13 5.73 -9.34 -4.01
C GLU A 13 4.83 -8.35 -3.27
N LEU A 14 4.04 -8.84 -2.31
CA LEU A 14 3.24 -7.99 -1.41
C LEU A 14 4.13 -7.07 -0.56
N SER A 15 5.28 -7.56 -0.12
CA SER A 15 6.25 -6.78 0.65
C SER A 15 6.90 -5.68 -0.19
N ASP A 16 7.27 -5.98 -1.43
CA ASP A 16 7.84 -5.00 -2.36
C ASP A 16 6.82 -3.92 -2.70
N LYS A 17 5.57 -4.32 -2.95
CA LYS A 17 4.47 -3.39 -3.20
C LYS A 17 4.17 -2.52 -2.00
N GLU A 18 4.24 -3.07 -0.79
CA GLU A 18 4.11 -2.30 0.45
C GLU A 18 5.18 -1.20 0.54
N GLN A 19 6.44 -1.54 0.25
CA GLN A 19 7.53 -0.56 0.28
C GLN A 19 7.36 0.54 -0.77
N GLU A 20 6.93 0.18 -1.98
CA GLU A 20 6.64 1.13 -3.05
C GLU A 20 5.57 2.15 -2.61
N LEU A 21 4.45 1.67 -2.06
CA LEU A 21 3.37 2.53 -1.58
C LEU A 21 3.78 3.37 -0.37
N ARG A 22 4.67 2.87 0.49
CA ARG A 22 5.23 3.67 1.60
C ARG A 22 6.10 4.82 1.09
N ARG A 23 6.92 4.59 0.05
CA ARG A 23 7.68 5.64 -0.63
C ARG A 23 6.76 6.66 -1.28
N GLU A 24 5.71 6.21 -1.98
CA GLU A 24 4.68 7.09 -2.55
C GLU A 24 4.01 7.93 -1.46
N LEU A 25 3.61 7.33 -0.34
CA LEU A 25 2.99 8.04 0.78
C LEU A 25 3.92 9.10 1.39
N PHE A 26 5.21 8.81 1.49
CA PHE A 26 6.21 9.77 1.95
C PHE A 26 6.28 10.98 1.01
N ASN A 27 6.40 10.74 -0.30
CA ASN A 27 6.43 11.80 -1.30
C ASN A 27 5.15 12.64 -1.29
N LEU A 28 3.98 12.01 -1.19
CA LEU A 28 2.71 12.71 -1.11
C LEU A 28 2.59 13.56 0.17
N ARG A 29 3.09 13.08 1.31
CA ARG A 29 3.14 13.85 2.55
C ARG A 29 4.11 15.03 2.45
N PHE A 30 5.24 14.83 1.77
CA PHE A 30 6.18 15.90 1.50
C PHE A 30 5.55 16.98 0.62
N GLN A 31 4.93 16.60 -0.50
CA GLN A 31 4.17 17.51 -1.37
C GLN A 31 3.03 18.22 -0.63
N GLN A 32 2.36 17.53 0.31
CA GLN A 32 1.33 18.14 1.13
C GLN A 32 1.90 19.21 2.06
N ALA A 33 3.08 18.98 2.63
CA ALA A 33 3.75 19.93 3.51
C ALA A 33 4.31 21.14 2.74
N THR A 34 4.78 20.95 1.50
CA THR A 34 5.25 22.06 0.63
C THR A 34 4.12 22.82 -0.05
N GLY A 35 2.89 22.31 0.00
CA GLY A 35 1.72 22.91 -0.65
C GLY A 35 1.60 22.61 -2.15
N GLU A 36 2.45 21.75 -2.69
CA GLU A 36 2.49 21.38 -4.12
C GLU A 36 1.62 20.15 -4.44
N ILE A 37 0.86 19.65 -3.46
CA ILE A 37 0.05 18.45 -3.65
C ILE A 37 -1.14 18.69 -4.60
N GLN A 38 -1.11 18.03 -5.75
CA GLN A 38 -2.21 18.11 -6.71
C GLN A 38 -3.42 17.26 -6.32
N ASN A 39 -3.22 16.13 -5.63
CA ASN A 39 -4.30 15.22 -5.26
C ASN A 39 -4.20 14.72 -3.81
N PRO A 40 -4.75 15.46 -2.84
CA PRO A 40 -4.79 15.06 -1.43
C PRO A 40 -5.54 13.74 -1.19
N MET A 41 -6.53 13.38 -2.03
CA MET A 41 -7.25 12.11 -1.89
C MET A 41 -6.35 10.90 -2.12
N ARG A 42 -5.27 11.06 -2.90
CA ARG A 42 -4.30 9.98 -3.15
C ARG A 42 -3.68 9.47 -1.85
N ILE A 43 -3.41 10.34 -0.88
CA ILE A 43 -2.91 9.94 0.45
C ILE A 43 -3.84 8.93 1.12
N ARG A 44 -5.16 9.18 1.08
CA ARG A 44 -6.17 8.29 1.66
C ARG A 44 -6.22 6.96 0.92
N THR A 45 -6.11 6.99 -0.41
CA THR A 45 -6.09 5.78 -1.25
C THR A 45 -4.86 4.92 -0.97
N VAL A 46 -3.67 5.52 -0.96
CA VAL A 46 -2.39 4.83 -0.69
C VAL A 46 -2.41 4.20 0.71
N LYS A 47 -2.88 4.91 1.73
CA LYS A 47 -3.05 4.35 3.09
C LYS A 47 -3.95 3.11 3.11
N ARG A 48 -5.08 3.13 2.37
CA ARG A 48 -5.99 1.99 2.27
C ARG A 48 -5.37 0.82 1.52
N ASP A 49 -4.62 1.09 0.45
CA ASP A 49 -3.96 0.05 -0.32
C ASP A 49 -2.85 -0.63 0.50
N ILE A 50 -2.07 0.12 1.30
CA ILE A 50 -1.13 -0.46 2.29
C ILE A 50 -1.87 -1.34 3.30
N ALA A 51 -2.99 -0.87 3.85
CA ALA A 51 -3.76 -1.65 4.82
C ALA A 51 -4.26 -2.97 4.23
N ARG A 52 -4.76 -2.96 2.98
CA ARG A 52 -5.20 -4.18 2.28
C ARG A 52 -4.06 -5.17 2.06
N ILE A 53 -2.89 -4.69 1.66
CA ILE A 53 -1.70 -5.53 1.48
C ILE A 53 -1.32 -6.20 2.81
N LEU A 54 -1.28 -5.44 3.91
CA LEU A 54 -0.97 -5.98 5.24
C LEU A 54 -1.98 -7.03 5.69
N THR A 55 -3.27 -6.81 5.43
CA THR A 55 -4.32 -7.80 5.71
C THR A 55 -4.08 -9.10 4.94
N ILE A 56 -3.91 -9.03 3.62
CA ILE A 56 -3.71 -10.23 2.77
C ILE A 56 -2.40 -10.94 3.10
N LYS A 57 -1.32 -10.18 3.36
CA LYS A 57 -0.04 -10.74 3.82
C LYS A 57 -0.21 -11.52 5.12
N THR A 58 -0.97 -10.98 6.07
CA THR A 58 -1.30 -11.67 7.34
C THR A 58 -2.15 -12.91 7.11
N GLU A 59 -3.17 -12.85 6.24
CA GLU A 59 -4.00 -14.00 5.87
C GLU A 59 -3.15 -15.12 5.25
N LYS A 60 -2.25 -14.80 4.32
CA LYS A 60 -1.33 -15.75 3.69
C LYS A 60 -0.34 -16.37 4.67
N LEU A 61 0.17 -15.60 5.62
CA LEU A 61 1.07 -16.11 6.66
C LEU A 61 0.34 -17.06 7.62
N LYS A 62 -0.91 -16.75 7.99
CA LYS A 62 -1.74 -17.63 8.83
C LYS A 62 -2.16 -18.92 8.11
N ALA A 63 -2.40 -18.88 6.81
CA ALA A 63 -2.77 -20.07 6.03
C ALA A 63 -1.60 -21.03 5.77
N LYS A 64 -0.35 -20.59 6.01
CA LYS A 64 0.87 -21.42 5.91
C LYS A 64 1.24 -22.13 7.22
N GLY A 65 0.54 -21.86 8.33
CA GLY A 65 0.73 -22.50 9.64
C GLY A 65 -0.46 -23.39 9.98
#